data_AF-A0A6G3MI65-F1
#
_entry.id   AF-A0A6G3MI65-F1
#
_cell.length_a   1.000
_cell.length_b   1.000
_cell.length_c   1.000
_cell.angle_alpha   90.00
_cell.angle_beta   90.00
_cell.angle_gamma   90.00
#
_symmetry.space_group_name_H-M   'P 1'
#
loop_
_entity.id
_entity.type
_entity.pdbx_description
1 polymer ?
#
loop_
_entity_poly.entity_id
_entity_poly.type
_entity_poly.pdbx_seq_one_letter_code
_entity_poly.pdbx_strand_id
1 'polypeptide(L)'
;KQVMMFSATLSKEVRPICKKFMNDPMEVYIDDETKLTLHGLRQHYSNVLENNKNRKLLDILDSLEFNQVIIFVKSVRRCDALSRVLADQGFPAICIHGDLPQEERYGFY
;
A
#
# COMPACT_ATOMS: atom_id res chain seq x y z
N LYS A 1 15.18 -4.43 33.54
CA LYS A 1 14.89 -3.85 32.20
C LYS A 1 14.00 -4.83 31.46
N GLN A 2 12.84 -4.39 30.98
CA GLN A 2 11.93 -5.21 30.17
C GLN A 2 12.08 -4.78 28.71
N VAL A 3 12.13 -5.74 27.79
CA VAL A 3 12.27 -5.51 26.35
C VAL A 3 11.17 -6.27 25.65
N MET A 4 10.41 -5.56 24.81
CA MET A 4 9.39 -6.15 23.94
C MET A 4 9.82 -5.98 22.50
N MET A 5 9.61 -7.00 21.68
CA MET A 5 9.87 -6.96 20.25
C MET A 5 8.62 -7.36 19.49
N PHE A 6 8.20 -6.51 18.56
CA PHE A 6 7.05 -6.74 17.70
C PHE A 6 7.53 -6.85 16.26
N SER A 7 7.13 -7.91 15.56
CA SER A 7 7.40 -8.04 14.13
C SER A 7 6.26 -8.79 13.44
N ALA A 8 5.87 -8.29 12.26
CA ALA A 8 4.94 -8.99 11.37
C ALA A 8 5.61 -10.18 10.66
N THR A 9 6.93 -10.14 10.49
CA THR A 9 7.71 -11.24 9.91
C THR A 9 8.98 -11.48 10.70
N LEU A 10 9.29 -12.72 11.04
CA LEU A 10 10.52 -13.05 11.74
C LEU A 10 11.22 -14.21 11.01
N SER A 11 12.17 -13.86 10.16
CA SER A 11 12.96 -14.86 9.45
C SER A 11 13.80 -15.68 10.43
N LYS A 12 14.11 -16.93 10.06
CA LYS A 12 14.94 -17.83 10.87
C LYS A 12 16.32 -17.25 11.16
N GLU A 13 16.84 -16.42 10.25
CA GLU A 13 18.16 -15.78 10.36
C GLU A 13 18.19 -14.63 11.38
N VAL A 14 17.08 -13.91 11.52
CA VAL A 14 16.99 -12.73 12.40
C VAL A 14 16.63 -13.13 13.84
N ARG A 15 15.90 -14.25 14.02
CA ARG A 15 15.45 -14.72 15.34
C ARG A 15 16.57 -14.87 16.40
N PRO A 16 17.77 -15.42 16.10
CA PRO A 16 18.86 -15.49 17.08
C PRO A 16 19.37 -14.12 17.51
N ILE A 17 19.35 -13.14 16.60
CA ILE A 17 19.77 -11.76 16.91
C ILE A 17 18.79 -11.15 17.90
N CYS A 18 17.48 -11.28 17.64
CA CYS A 18 16.43 -10.81 18.53
C CYS A 18 16.54 -11.37 19.94
N LYS A 19 16.81 -12.69 20.07
CA LYS A 19 16.98 -13.35 21.36
C LYS A 19 18.16 -12.82 22.18
N LYS A 20 19.22 -12.29 21.55
CA LYS A 20 20.34 -11.68 22.29
C LYS A 20 19.96 -10.39 23.01
N PHE A 21 18.89 -9.71 22.59
CA PHE A 21 18.40 -8.48 23.21
C PHE A 21 17.33 -8.70 24.28
N MET A 22 16.93 -9.96 24.50
CA MET A 22 15.86 -10.34 25.41
C MET A 22 16.36 -11.40 26.39
N ASN A 23 15.84 -11.40 27.62
CA ASN A 23 16.12 -12.45 28.59
C ASN A 23 14.88 -13.31 28.73
N ASP A 24 14.98 -14.59 28.33
CA ASP A 24 13.88 -15.58 28.37
C ASP A 24 12.52 -15.03 27.87
N PRO A 25 12.42 -14.56 26.61
CA PRO A 25 11.21 -13.93 26.11
C PRO A 25 10.07 -14.94 25.93
N MET A 26 8.86 -14.55 26.37
CA MET A 26 7.64 -15.20 25.92
C MET A 26 7.40 -14.86 24.44
N GLU A 27 7.28 -15.89 23.60
CA GLU A 27 6.95 -15.73 22.18
C GLU A 27 5.45 -15.94 21.98
N VAL A 28 4.75 -14.89 21.54
CA VAL A 28 3.32 -14.94 21.21
C VAL A 28 3.19 -14.84 19.70
N TYR A 29 2.72 -15.92 19.09
CA TYR A 29 2.40 -15.97 17.66
C TYR A 29 0.88 -15.86 17.51
N ILE A 30 0.42 -14.80 16.85
CA ILE A 30 -0.96 -14.71 16.39
C ILE A 30 -0.96 -15.27 14.98
N ASP A 31 -0.96 -16.59 14.89
CA ASP A 31 -1.06 -17.29 13.61
C ASP A 31 -2.55 -17.48 13.32
N ASP A 32 -3.10 -16.59 12.51
CA ASP A 32 -4.36 -16.85 11.85
C ASP A 32 -3.96 -17.50 10.52
N GLU A 33 -3.82 -18.84 10.50
CA GLU A 33 -3.51 -19.63 9.28
C GLU A 33 -4.46 -19.27 8.10
N THR A 34 -5.54 -18.53 8.39
CA THR A 34 -6.53 -18.03 7.44
C THR A 34 -6.29 -16.62 6.89
N LYS A 35 -5.42 -15.75 7.43
CA LYS A 35 -5.44 -14.30 7.11
C LYS A 35 -4.15 -13.69 6.56
N LEU A 36 -3.75 -14.18 5.41
CA LEU A 36 -3.58 -13.35 4.21
C LEU A 36 -4.01 -14.17 2.99
N THR A 37 -5.07 -14.99 3.18
CA THR A 37 -5.64 -15.67 2.03
C THR A 37 -6.26 -14.59 1.16
N LEU A 38 -5.72 -14.44 -0.06
CA LEU A 38 -6.31 -13.69 -1.17
C LEU A 38 -7.69 -14.27 -1.58
N HIS A 39 -8.37 -14.98 -0.68
CA HIS A 39 -9.61 -15.67 -0.95
C HIS A 39 -10.69 -14.63 -1.17
N GLY A 40 -11.16 -14.56 -2.41
CA GLY A 40 -12.06 -13.51 -2.88
C GLY A 40 -11.38 -12.29 -3.51
N LEU A 41 -10.06 -12.12 -3.36
CA LEU A 41 -9.33 -11.06 -4.08
C LEU A 41 -9.05 -11.50 -5.52
N ARG A 42 -9.70 -10.83 -6.47
CA ARG A 42 -9.42 -11.01 -7.89
C ARG A 42 -8.24 -10.12 -8.29
N GLN A 43 -7.23 -10.71 -8.92
CA GLN A 43 -6.06 -10.00 -9.43
C GLN A 43 -6.00 -10.11 -10.94
N HIS A 44 -5.70 -9.00 -11.59
CA HIS A 44 -5.56 -8.91 -13.03
C HIS A 44 -4.25 -8.21 -13.35
N TYR A 45 -3.65 -8.55 -14.50
CA TYR A 45 -2.49 -7.84 -15.04
C TYR A 45 -2.75 -7.44 -16.49
N SER A 46 -2.20 -6.31 -16.89
CA SER A 46 -2.25 -5.84 -18.28
C SER A 46 -0.86 -5.43 -18.71
N ASN A 47 -0.33 -6.09 -19.74
CA ASN A 47 0.96 -5.72 -20.30
C ASN A 47 0.77 -4.49 -21.22
N VAL A 48 1.27 -3.33 -20.78
CA VAL A 48 1.16 -2.07 -21.51
C VAL A 48 2.48 -1.30 -21.42
N LEU A 49 2.80 -0.59 -22.50
CA LEU A 49 3.91 0.36 -22.49
C LEU A 49 3.61 1.51 -21.51
N GLU A 50 4.66 2.08 -20.90
CA GLU A 50 4.55 3.12 -19.87
C GLU A 50 3.73 4.33 -20.34
N ASN A 51 3.96 4.77 -21.59
CA ASN A 51 3.24 5.89 -22.21
C ASN A 51 1.73 5.62 -22.39
N ASN A 52 1.32 4.36 -22.45
CA ASN A 52 -0.08 3.97 -22.63
C ASN A 52 -0.81 3.69 -21.31
N LYS A 53 -0.11 3.70 -20.16
CA LYS A 53 -0.72 3.40 -18.86
C LYS A 53 -1.84 4.37 -18.47
N ASN A 54 -1.67 5.66 -18.73
CA ASN A 54 -2.69 6.66 -18.41
C ASN A 54 -3.99 6.38 -19.16
N ARG A 55 -3.91 6.18 -20.48
CA ARG A 55 -5.07 5.85 -21.31
C ARG A 55 -5.73 4.57 -20.83
N LYS A 56 -4.95 3.51 -20.61
CA LYS A 56 -5.50 2.22 -20.15
C LYS A 56 -6.17 2.33 -18.78
N LEU A 57 -5.63 3.14 -17.87
CA LEU A 57 -6.23 3.40 -16.57
C LEU A 57 -7.58 4.11 -16.72
N LEU A 58 -7.66 5.15 -17.55
CA LEU A 58 -8.92 5.85 -17.82
C LEU A 58 -9.96 4.91 -18.42
N ASP A 59 -9.59 4.10 -19.40
CA ASP A 59 -10.48 3.08 -19.98
C ASP A 59 -11.01 2.11 -18.90
N ILE A 60 -10.18 1.74 -17.91
CA ILE A 60 -10.59 0.88 -16.79
C ILE A 60 -11.59 1.62 -15.88
N LEU A 61 -11.28 2.88 -15.51
CA LEU A 61 -12.15 3.69 -14.66
C LEU A 61 -13.51 3.95 -15.32
N ASP A 62 -13.56 4.22 -16.62
CA ASP A 62 -14.80 4.42 -17.36
C ASP A 62 -15.64 3.14 -17.47
N SER A 63 -14.98 1.97 -17.49
CA SER A 63 -15.64 0.68 -17.68
C SER A 63 -16.17 0.02 -16.41
N LEU A 64 -15.76 0.52 -15.23
CA LEU A 64 -16.06 -0.12 -13.95
C LEU A 64 -16.91 0.78 -13.07
N GLU A 65 -17.93 0.20 -12.46
CA GLU A 65 -18.61 0.84 -11.33
C GLU A 65 -17.77 0.64 -10.06
N PHE A 66 -17.45 1.74 -9.38
CA PHE A 66 -16.68 1.73 -8.14
C PHE A 66 -17.14 2.84 -7.20
N ASN A 67 -16.97 2.62 -5.90
CA ASN A 67 -17.20 3.65 -4.88
C ASN A 67 -15.95 4.52 -4.69
N GLN A 68 -14.80 3.86 -4.44
CA GLN A 68 -13.51 4.50 -4.22
C GLN A 68 -12.39 3.61 -4.77
N VAL A 69 -11.33 4.22 -5.29
CA VAL A 69 -10.19 3.52 -5.88
C VAL A 69 -8.89 4.10 -5.32
N ILE A 70 -7.95 3.22 -4.96
CA ILE A 70 -6.59 3.59 -4.57
C ILE A 70 -5.64 3.22 -5.70
N ILE A 71 -4.91 4.21 -6.21
CA ILE A 71 -3.93 4.02 -7.29
C ILE A 71 -2.53 4.26 -6.74
N PHE A 72 -1.73 3.21 -6.67
CA PHE A 72 -0.35 3.30 -6.20
C PHE A 72 0.60 3.71 -7.34
N VAL A 73 1.46 4.67 -7.06
CA VAL A 73 2.51 5.15 -7.98
C VAL A 73 3.86 5.24 -7.26
N LYS A 74 4.94 5.13 -8.03
CA LYS A 74 6.30 5.01 -7.47
C LYS A 74 6.93 6.29 -6.92
N SER A 75 6.44 7.48 -7.30
CA SER A 75 7.09 8.75 -6.95
C SER A 75 6.09 9.88 -6.74
N VAL A 76 6.48 10.86 -5.92
CA VAL A 76 5.75 12.11 -5.63
C VAL A 76 5.32 12.79 -6.93
N ARG A 77 6.29 13.11 -7.81
CA ARG A 77 6.05 13.74 -9.11
C ARG A 77 5.03 12.97 -9.97
N ARG A 78 5.03 11.63 -9.90
CA ARG A 78 4.07 10.82 -10.67
C ARG A 78 2.68 10.86 -10.06
N CYS A 79 2.56 10.95 -8.74
CA CYS A 79 1.29 11.12 -8.04
C CYS A 79 0.64 12.45 -8.44
N ASP A 80 1.41 13.55 -8.40
CA ASP A 80 0.90 14.87 -8.80
C ASP A 80 0.46 14.90 -10.26
N ALA A 81 1.30 14.35 -11.15
CA ALA A 81 0.98 14.31 -12.58
C ALA A 81 -0.26 13.46 -12.87
N LEU A 82 -0.42 12.32 -12.17
CA LEU A 82 -1.59 11.47 -12.35
C LEU A 82 -2.86 12.14 -11.80
N SER A 83 -2.77 12.79 -10.64
CA SER A 83 -3.90 13.52 -10.05
C SER A 83 -4.44 14.60 -10.99
N ARG A 84 -3.54 15.36 -11.64
CA ARG A 84 -3.92 16.35 -12.67
C ARG A 84 -4.62 15.70 -13.86
N VAL A 85 -4.06 14.60 -14.39
CA VAL A 85 -4.68 13.86 -15.50
C VAL A 85 -6.09 13.38 -15.13
N LEU A 86 -6.30 12.88 -13.90
CA LEU A 86 -7.61 12.45 -13.44
C LEU A 86 -8.58 13.63 -13.31
N ALA A 87 -8.13 14.75 -12.73
CA ALA A 87 -8.93 15.96 -12.61
C ALA A 87 -9.33 16.55 -13.98
N ASP A 88 -8.41 16.57 -14.95
CA ASP A 88 -8.65 17.02 -16.32
C ASP A 88 -9.65 16.12 -17.07
N GLN A 89 -9.82 14.88 -16.62
CA GLN A 89 -10.82 13.93 -17.14
C GLN A 89 -12.11 13.91 -16.32
N GLY A 90 -12.26 14.81 -15.35
CA GLY A 90 -13.47 14.93 -14.52
C GLY A 90 -13.55 13.93 -13.37
N PHE A 91 -12.49 13.16 -13.09
CA PHE A 91 -12.44 12.31 -11.92
C PHE A 91 -12.01 13.10 -10.68
N PRO A 92 -12.83 13.14 -9.61
CA PRO A 92 -12.40 13.73 -8.35
C PRO A 92 -11.29 12.88 -7.74
N ALA A 93 -10.06 13.40 -7.74
CA ALA A 93 -8.87 12.71 -7.26
C ALA A 93 -8.12 13.54 -6.21
N ILE A 94 -7.65 12.86 -5.18
CA ILE A 94 -6.75 13.39 -4.16
C ILE A 94 -5.43 12.64 -4.30
N CYS A 95 -4.31 13.35 -4.19
CA CYS A 95 -2.98 12.74 -4.16
C CYS A 95 -2.40 12.83 -2.75
N ILE A 96 -1.91 11.70 -2.24
CA ILE A 96 -1.21 11.60 -0.96
C ILE A 96 0.17 11.02 -1.22
N HIS A 97 1.22 11.76 -0.86
CA HIS A 97 2.61 11.34 -1.05
C HIS A 97 3.51 11.74 0.13
N GLY A 98 4.75 11.25 0.14
CA GLY A 98 5.68 11.42 1.27
C GLY A 98 6.05 12.86 1.61
N ASP A 99 6.01 13.77 0.63
CA ASP A 99 6.35 15.18 0.84
C ASP A 99 5.22 16.02 1.46
N LEU A 100 4.03 15.44 1.67
CA LEU A 100 2.93 16.16 2.34
C LEU A 100 3.19 16.23 3.85
N PRO A 101 3.02 17.41 4.48
CA PRO A 101 3.01 17.54 5.93
C PRO A 101 2.00 16.60 6.57
N GLN A 102 2.33 16.06 7.75
CA GLN A 102 1.47 15.09 8.44
C GLN A 102 0.06 15.66 8.72
N GLU A 103 -0.03 16.96 9.06
CA GLU A 103 -1.31 17.63 9.30
C GLU A 103 -2.18 17.68 8.04
N GLU A 104 -1.60 17.98 6.88
CA GLU A 104 -2.32 17.95 5.60
C GLU A 104 -2.79 16.53 5.28
N ARG A 105 -1.95 15.52 5.55
CA ARG A 105 -2.34 14.12 5.36
C ARG A 105 -3.55 13.74 6.20
N TYR A 106 -3.64 14.23 7.43
CA TYR A 106 -4.79 13.98 8.31
C TYR A 106 -6.06 14.68 7.86
N GLY A 107 -5.97 15.83 7.19
CA GLY A 107 -7.13 16.55 6.67
C GLY A 107 -7.91 15.80 5.57
N PHE A 108 -7.33 14.75 4.99
CA PHE A 108 -7.99 13.91 3.98
C PHE A 108 -8.70 12.68 4.53
N TYR A 109 -8.53 12.36 5.82
CA TYR A 109 -9.23 11.26 6.52
C TYR A 109 -10.46 11.77 7.25
#